data_AF-A0A418IRD7-F1
#
_entry.id   AF-A0A418IRD7-F1
#
_cell.length_a   1.000
_cell.length_b   1.000
_cell.length_c   1.000
_cell.angle_alpha   90.00
_cell.angle_beta   90.00
_cell.angle_gamma   90.00
#
_symmetry.space_group_name_H-M   'P 1'
#
loop_
_entity.id
_entity.type
_entity.pdbx_description
1 polymer ?
#
loop_
_entity_poly.entity_id
_entity_poly.type
_entity_poly.pdbx_seq_one_letter_code
_entity_poly.pdbx_strand_id
1 'polypeptide(L)'
;MSKVKDMTGTTINNLKVIKRIENYADGKAQWLVKCHCGNEFKAIGKHLRNGSIKSCGCLKSKKWLNMEEEKQLMEIVKVDYFLFGTE
;
A
#
# COMPACT_ATOMS: atom_id res chain seq x y z
N MET A 1 -17.32 29.75 7.35
CA MET A 1 -16.52 29.16 6.23
C MET A 1 -15.32 28.44 6.82
N SER A 2 -15.32 27.11 6.82
CA SER A 2 -14.21 26.33 7.38
C SER A 2 -13.03 26.34 6.40
N LYS A 3 -11.98 27.06 6.75
CA LYS A 3 -10.74 27.23 5.98
C LYS A 3 -10.16 25.84 5.69
N VAL A 4 -9.96 25.51 4.42
CA VAL A 4 -9.24 24.28 4.04
C VAL A 4 -7.83 24.43 4.60
N LYS A 5 -7.47 23.59 5.57
CA LYS A 5 -6.15 23.63 6.19
C LYS A 5 -5.13 23.14 5.17
N ASP A 6 -4.23 24.01 4.74
CA ASP A 6 -3.11 23.63 3.91
C ASP A 6 -2.21 22.66 4.67
N MET A 7 -1.97 21.50 4.06
CA MET A 7 -1.15 20.42 4.63
C MET A 7 0.17 20.23 3.89
N THR A 8 0.47 21.12 2.94
CA THR A 8 1.71 21.12 2.15
C THR A 8 2.93 21.20 3.06
N GLY A 9 3.92 20.33 2.86
CA GLY A 9 5.15 20.32 3.66
C GLY A 9 5.06 19.59 4.99
N THR A 10 3.86 19.19 5.43
CA THR A 10 3.69 18.43 6.67
C THR A 10 4.09 16.96 6.48
N THR A 11 4.76 16.40 7.48
CA THR A 11 5.05 14.97 7.53
C THR A 11 4.05 14.29 8.46
N ILE A 12 3.30 13.30 7.94
CA ILE A 12 2.29 12.55 8.68
C ILE A 12 2.64 11.08 8.56
N ASN A 13 2.85 10.40 9.70
CA ASN A 13 3.06 8.96 9.74
C ASN A 13 4.15 8.45 8.77
N ASN A 14 5.30 9.15 8.71
CA ASN A 14 6.42 8.91 7.77
C ASN A 14 6.09 9.11 6.27
N LEU A 15 5.08 9.96 5.98
CA LEU A 15 4.71 10.40 4.65
C LEU A 15 4.87 11.91 4.57
N LYS A 16 5.63 12.41 3.60
CA LYS A 16 5.82 13.83 3.35
C LYS A 16 4.78 14.33 2.36
N VAL A 17 3.94 15.28 2.76
CA VAL A 17 2.97 15.90 1.84
C VAL A 17 3.72 16.87 0.92
N ILE A 18 3.70 16.60 -0.38
CA ILE A 18 4.43 17.38 -1.39
C ILE A 18 3.59 18.58 -1.83
N LYS A 19 2.36 18.33 -2.31
CA LYS A 19 1.46 19.38 -2.79
C LYS A 19 0.02 18.89 -2.87
N ARG A 20 -0.92 19.84 -2.89
CA ARG A 20 -2.31 19.55 -3.27
C ARG A 20 -2.38 19.32 -4.78
N ILE A 21 -3.18 18.34 -5.19
CA ILE A 21 -3.44 18.04 -6.61
C ILE A 21 -4.92 18.26 -6.92
N GLU A 22 -5.32 17.93 -8.15
CA GLU A 22 -6.72 17.93 -8.58
C GLU A 22 -7.62 17.21 -7.56
N ASN A 23 -8.81 17.76 -7.35
CA ASN A 23 -9.78 17.13 -6.46
C ASN A 23 -10.31 15.86 -7.14
N TYR A 24 -10.64 14.85 -6.33
CA TYR A 24 -11.31 13.66 -6.84
C TYR A 24 -12.68 14.03 -7.42
N ALA A 25 -13.25 13.17 -8.28
CA ALA A 25 -14.57 13.40 -8.90
C ALA A 25 -15.69 13.76 -7.90
N ASP A 26 -15.56 13.31 -6.65
CA ASP A 26 -16.47 13.56 -5.54
C ASP A 26 -16.22 14.89 -4.79
N GLY A 27 -15.40 15.79 -5.36
CA GLY A 27 -15.02 17.07 -4.74
C GLY A 27 -14.02 16.95 -3.59
N LYS A 28 -13.50 15.75 -3.30
CA LYS A 28 -12.56 15.49 -2.21
C LYS A 28 -11.17 15.98 -2.55
N ALA A 29 -10.58 16.80 -1.67
CA ALA A 29 -9.21 17.28 -1.84
C ALA A 29 -8.19 16.12 -1.79
N GLN A 30 -7.42 15.98 -2.88
CA GLN A 30 -6.32 15.02 -2.97
C GLN A 30 -4.98 15.71 -2.83
N TRP A 31 -4.01 14.94 -2.35
CA TRP A 31 -2.67 15.38 -2.03
C TRP A 31 -1.67 14.39 -2.59
N LEU A 32 -0.63 14.90 -3.21
CA LEU A 32 0.54 14.13 -3.58
C LEU A 32 1.41 13.96 -2.34
N VAL A 33 1.66 12.72 -1.95
CA VAL A 33 2.46 12.37 -0.78
C VAL A 33 3.64 11.50 -1.20
N LYS A 34 4.81 11.77 -0.61
CA LYS A 34 6.01 10.96 -0.76
C LYS A 34 6.20 10.10 0.47
N CYS A 35 6.29 8.80 0.25
CA CYS A 35 6.56 7.84 1.31
C CYS A 35 8.05 7.80 1.65
N HIS A 36 8.39 7.36 2.88
CA HIS A 36 9.76 7.01 3.26
C HIS A 36 10.41 5.99 2.31
N CYS A 37 9.60 5.17 1.63
CA CYS A 37 10.03 4.21 0.61
C CYS A 37 10.62 4.87 -0.66
N GLY A 38 10.51 6.21 -0.78
CA GLY A 38 10.89 6.97 -1.97
C GLY A 38 9.75 7.13 -2.98
N ASN A 39 8.75 6.23 -2.97
CA ASN A 39 7.61 6.31 -3.89
C ASN A 39 6.64 7.44 -3.54
N GLU A 40 6.07 8.03 -4.59
CA GLU A 40 5.07 9.07 -4.52
C GLU A 40 3.70 8.51 -4.92
N PHE A 41 2.67 8.85 -4.17
CA PHE A 41 1.32 8.38 -4.43
C PHE A 41 0.27 9.44 -4.08
N LYS A 42 -0.94 9.27 -4.63
CA LYS A 42 -2.07 10.19 -4.43
C LYS A 42 -2.89 9.72 -3.23
N ALA A 43 -3.12 10.61 -2.26
CA ALA A 43 -3.88 10.31 -1.06
C ALA A 43 -4.98 11.34 -0.81
N ILE A 44 -6.12 10.90 -0.29
CA ILE A 44 -7.22 11.78 0.09
C ILE A 44 -6.87 12.47 1.42
N GLY A 45 -7.07 13.80 1.50
CA GLY A 45 -6.72 14.58 2.70
C GLY A 45 -7.44 14.11 3.97
N LYS A 46 -8.65 13.53 3.85
CA LYS A 46 -9.36 12.88 4.96
C LYS A 46 -8.57 11.70 5.54
N HIS A 47 -8.03 10.84 4.68
CA HIS A 47 -7.29 9.65 5.10
C HIS A 47 -5.91 10.00 5.67
N LEU A 48 -5.28 11.07 5.16
CA LEU A 48 -4.05 11.61 5.74
C LEU A 48 -4.30 12.15 7.15
N ARG A 49 -5.35 12.95 7.35
CA ARG A 49 -5.70 13.49 8.67
C ARG A 49 -6.09 12.40 9.67
N ASN A 50 -6.81 11.37 9.22
CA ASN A 50 -7.21 10.26 10.08
C ASN A 50 -6.09 9.24 10.33
N GLY A 51 -4.92 9.38 9.71
CA GLY A 51 -3.81 8.44 9.85
C GLY A 51 -4.10 7.04 9.29
N SER A 52 -5.13 6.89 8.45
CA SER A 52 -5.48 5.60 7.84
C SER A 52 -4.43 5.13 6.82
N ILE A 53 -3.68 6.07 6.24
CA ILE A 53 -2.60 5.80 5.30
C ILE A 53 -1.26 5.91 6.05
N LYS A 54 -0.54 4.78 6.12
CA LYS A 54 0.76 4.69 6.82
C LYS A 54 1.95 4.41 5.89
N SER A 55 1.69 3.97 4.67
CA SER A 55 2.73 3.64 3.69
C SER A 55 2.17 3.65 2.26
N CYS A 56 3.08 3.71 1.29
CA CYS A 56 2.82 3.55 -0.15
C CYS A 56 2.31 2.14 -0.53
N GLY A 57 2.20 1.20 0.42
CA GLY A 57 1.98 -0.24 0.16
C GLY A 57 3.27 -1.07 0.16
N CYS A 58 4.45 -0.44 0.26
CA CYS A 58 5.75 -1.11 0.33
C CYS A 58 5.85 -2.15 1.46
N LEU A 59 5.21 -1.89 2.61
CA LEU A 59 5.20 -2.79 3.76
C LEU A 59 4.39 -4.07 3.48
N LYS A 60 3.37 -3.99 2.60
CA LYS A 60 2.54 -5.13 2.21
C LYS A 60 3.16 -5.92 1.06
N SER A 61 3.95 -5.27 0.21
CA SER A 61 4.62 -5.89 -0.94
C SER A 61 5.67 -6.95 -0.55
N LYS A 62 6.28 -6.82 0.64
CA LYS A 62 7.24 -7.83 1.15
C LYS A 62 6.62 -9.19 1.44
N LYS A 63 5.29 -9.31 1.55
CA LYS A 63 4.62 -10.59 1.80
C LYS A 63 4.56 -11.53 0.59
N TRP A 64 4.91 -11.06 -0.61
CA TRP A 64 4.78 -11.84 -1.84
C TRP A 64 6.13 -12.31 -2.43
N LEU A 65 7.25 -11.79 -1.91
CA LEU A 65 8.60 -12.13 -2.37
C LEU A 65 9.14 -13.46 -1.79
N ASN A 66 8.29 -14.23 -1.10
CA ASN A 66 8.59 -15.59 -0.64
C ASN A 66 7.76 -16.66 -1.38
N MET A 67 7.06 -16.28 -2.47
CA MET A 67 6.16 -17.19 -3.18
C MET A 67 6.84 -18.02 -4.28
N GLU A 68 8.13 -17.78 -4.57
CA GLU A 68 8.90 -18.55 -5.55
C GLU A 68 9.52 -19.84 -4.96
N GLU A 69 9.82 -19.89 -3.66
CA GLU A 69 10.32 -21.13 -3.01
C GLU A 69 9.22 -22.17 -2.74
N GLU A 70 7.97 -21.76 -2.49
CA GLU A 70 6.88 -22.72 -2.22
C GLU A 70 6.34 -23.43 -3.47
N LYS A 71 6.59 -22.90 -4.68
CA LYS A 71 6.24 -23.63 -5.92
C LYS A 71 7.10 -24.87 -6.13
N GLN A 72 8.34 -24.89 -5.64
CA GLN A 72 9.21 -26.05 -5.78
C GLN A 72 8.86 -27.17 -4.79
N LEU A 73 8.30 -26.83 -3.62
CA LEU A 73 7.77 -27.83 -2.68
C LEU A 73 6.42 -28.43 -3.12
N MET A 74 5.56 -27.66 -3.81
CA MET A 74 4.29 -28.16 -4.35
C MET A 74 4.44 -29.09 -5.56
N GLU A 75 5.58 -29.09 -6.25
CA GLU A 75 5.84 -30.00 -7.38
C GLU A 75 6.36 -31.37 -6.93
N ILE A 76 7.10 -31.43 -5.80
CA ILE A 76 7.62 -32.68 -5.22
C ILE A 76 6.53 -33.44 -4.44
N VAL A 77 5.57 -32.75 -3.81
CA VAL A 77 4.49 -33.41 -3.02
C VAL A 77 3.37 -34.00 -3.90
N LYS A 78 3.36 -33.76 -5.22
CA LYS A 78 2.39 -34.40 -6.13
C LYS A 78 2.66 -35.88 -6.41
N VAL A 79 3.91 -36.34 -6.31
CA VAL A 79 4.27 -37.71 -6.70
C VAL A 79 4.01 -38.74 -5.59
N ASP A 80 4.12 -38.34 -4.32
CA ASP A 80 3.86 -39.25 -3.19
C ASP A 80 2.38 -39.37 -2.81
N TYR A 81 1.58 -38.30 -2.96
CA TYR A 81 0.15 -38.35 -2.61
C TYR A 81 -0.71 -39.13 -3.63
N PHE A 82 -0.16 -39.46 -4.80
CA PHE A 82 -0.87 -40.25 -5.82
C PHE A 82 -0.56 -41.76 -5.74
N LEU A 83 0.39 -42.19 -4.90
CA LEU A 83 0.79 -43.60 -4.76
C LEU A 83 0.46 -44.21 -3.38
N PHE A 84 -0.12 -43.44 -2.45
CA PHE A 84 -0.62 -43.98 -1.18
C PHE A 84 -2.08 -43.58 -0.93
N GLY A 85 -2.97 -44.41 -1.46
CA GLY A 85 -4.42 -44.42 -1.23
C GLY A 85 -5.06 -45.46 -2.16
N THR A 86 -4.92 -46.76 -1.87
CA THR A 86 -6.01 -47.62 -1.34
C THR A 86 -7.24 -47.56 -2.26
N GLU A 87 -7.48 -48.50 -3.18
CA GLU A 87 -7.58 -49.97 -3.06
C GLU A 87 -6.94 -50.74 -4.23
#